data_AF-A0A662HKB1-F1
#
_entry.id   AF-A0A662HKB1-F1
#
_cell.length_a   1.000
_cell.length_b   1.000
_cell.length_c   1.000
_cell.angle_alpha   90.00
_cell.angle_beta   90.00
_cell.angle_gamma   90.00
#
_symmetry.space_group_name_H-M   'P 1'
#
loop_
_entity.id
_entity.type
_entity.pdbx_description
1 polymer ?
#
loop_
_entity_poly.entity_id
_entity_poly.type
_entity_poly.pdbx_seq_one_letter_code
_entity_poly.pdbx_strand_id
1 'polypeptide(L)' 'MSLWQLEHPDMIDNILYGVALRNNMYLLTLDLEFRNFLKKHNLKYNMLITHQELFGKIERQDYKSY' A
#
# COMPACT_ATOMS: atom_id res chain seq x y z
N MET A 1 -18.30 -0.76 -1.64
CA MET A 1 -17.98 0.60 -2.12
C MET A 1 -16.70 0.48 -2.94
N SER A 2 -16.76 0.70 -4.25
CA SER A 2 -15.66 0.37 -5.20
C SER A 2 -14.86 1.61 -5.59
N LEU A 3 -13.53 1.47 -5.69
CA LEU A 3 -12.55 2.54 -6.00
C LEU A 3 -12.89 3.37 -7.24
N TRP A 4 -13.59 2.78 -8.21
CA TRP A 4 -14.12 3.43 -9.41
C TRP A 4 -15.00 4.66 -9.15
N GLN A 5 -15.71 4.69 -8.00
CA GLN A 5 -16.61 5.79 -7.66
C GLN A 5 -15.88 6.98 -7.01
N LEU A 6 -14.57 6.85 -6.76
CA LEU A 6 -13.76 7.83 -6.04
C LEU A 6 -12.75 8.56 -6.95
N GLU A 7 -12.93 8.53 -8.28
CA GLU A 7 -12.12 9.30 -9.24
C GLU A 7 -10.62 8.96 -9.30
N HIS A 8 -10.15 7.79 -8.83
CA HIS A 8 -8.80 7.35 -9.15
C HIS A 8 -8.81 6.59 -10.49
N PRO A 9 -8.27 7.17 -11.57
CA PRO A 9 -8.46 6.64 -12.93
C PRO A 9 -7.63 5.40 -13.24
N ASP A 10 -6.66 5.04 -12.39
CA ASP A 10 -5.74 3.95 -12.69
C ASP A 10 -6.29 2.59 -12.23
N MET A 11 -6.72 1.78 -13.20
CA MET A 11 -7.18 0.41 -12.95
C MET A 11 -6.10 -0.47 -12.34
N ILE A 12 -4.83 -0.26 -12.68
CA ILE A 12 -3.74 -1.11 -12.27
C ILE A 12 -3.53 -0.94 -10.76
N ASP A 13 -3.46 0.29 -10.27
CA ASP A 13 -3.33 0.57 -8.83
C ASP A 13 -4.48 -0.01 -8.03
N ASN A 14 -5.70 0.08 -8.55
CA ASN A 14 -6.88 -0.49 -7.90
C ASN A 14 -6.82 -2.03 -7.81
N ILE A 15 -6.36 -2.70 -8.86
CA ILE A 15 -6.21 -4.16 -8.87
C ILE A 15 -5.10 -4.57 -7.89
N LEU A 16 -3.93 -3.93 -7.97
CA LEU A 16 -2.80 -4.20 -7.09
C LEU A 16 -3.15 -3.97 -5.63
N TYR A 17 -3.84 -2.86 -5.34
CA TYR A 17 -4.38 -2.56 -4.02
C TYR A 17 -5.35 -3.63 -3.53
N GLY A 18 -6.32 -4.03 -4.37
CA GLY A 18 -7.29 -5.06 -4.03
C GLY A 18 -6.63 -6.42 -3.74
N VAL A 19 -5.65 -6.82 -4.55
CA VAL A 19 -4.89 -8.06 -4.36
C VAL A 19 -4.11 -8.01 -3.06
N ALA A 20 -3.36 -6.93 -2.81
CA ALA A 20 -2.55 -6.82 -1.61
C ALA A 20 -3.43 -6.73 -0.34
N LEU A 21 -4.58 -6.06 -0.42
CA LEU A 21 -5.54 -5.96 0.66
C LEU A 21 -6.14 -7.32 1.01
N ARG A 22 -6.58 -8.08 0.00
CA ARG A 22 -7.18 -9.41 0.17
C ARG A 22 -6.19 -10.42 0.76
N ASN A 23 -4.93 -10.35 0.37
CA ASN A 23 -3.89 -11.29 0.78
C ASN A 23 -3.06 -10.79 1.97
N ASN A 24 -3.43 -9.66 2.59
CA ASN A 24 -2.70 -9.02 3.69
C ASN A 24 -1.20 -8.80 3.38
N MET A 25 -0.90 -8.41 2.14
CA MET A 25 0.45 -8.12 1.66
C MET A 25 0.77 -6.63 1.79
N TYR A 26 2.07 -6.31 1.80
CA TYR A 26 2.53 -4.95 1.56
C TYR A 26 2.55 -4.66 0.05
N LEU A 27 2.05 -3.49 -0.34
CA LEU A 27 2.14 -2.98 -1.71
C LEU A 27 3.29 -1.96 -1.77
N LEU A 28 4.37 -2.31 -2.47
CA LEU A 28 5.49 -1.41 -2.67
C LEU A 28 5.14 -0.39 -3.76
N THR A 29 5.14 0.90 -3.42
CA THR A 29 4.89 1.98 -4.37
C THR A 29 5.68 3.24 -4.02
N LEU A 30 6.06 4.01 -5.04
CA LEU A 30 6.59 5.37 -4.90
C LEU A 30 5.51 6.43 -5.05
N ASP A 31 4.30 6.03 -5.43
CA ASP A 31 3.16 6.92 -5.59
C ASP A 31 2.60 7.33 -4.22
N LEU A 32 3.06 8.50 -3.76
CA LEU A 32 2.58 9.11 -2.53
C LEU A 32 1.20 9.75 -2.70
N GLU A 33 0.81 10.12 -3.92
CA GLU A 33 -0.52 10.67 -4.20
C GLU A 33 -1.58 9.59 -3.98
N PHE A 34 -1.33 8.37 -4.47
CA PHE A 34 -2.20 7.23 -4.23
C PHE A 34 -2.34 6.92 -2.73
N ARG A 35 -1.22 6.92 -1.99
CA ARG A 35 -1.28 6.72 -0.53
C ARG A 35 -2.10 7.80 0.17
N ASN A 36 -1.94 9.06 -0.22
CA ASN A 36 -2.66 10.19 0.35
C ASN A 36 -4.15 10.16 -0.03
N PHE A 37 -4.47 9.74 -1.25
CA PHE A 37 -5.84 9.50 -1.71
C PHE A 37 -6.54 8.46 -0.83
N LEU A 38 -5.93 7.28 -0.64
CA LEU A 38 -6.48 6.24 0.24
C LEU A 38 -6.68 6.77 1.67
N LYS A 39 -5.70 7.52 2.20
CA LYS A 39 -5.80 8.15 3.52
C LYS A 39 -6.97 9.13 3.61
N LYS A 40 -7.13 10.02 2.63
CA LYS A 40 -8.21 11.01 2.56
C LYS A 40 -9.59 10.36 2.52
N HIS A 41 -9.71 9.21 1.87
CA HIS A 41 -10.96 8.46 1.74
C HIS A 41 -11.18 7.40 2.84
N ASN A 42 -10.39 7.42 3.92
CA ASN A 42 -10.45 6.46 5.04
C ASN A 42 -10.31 4.98 4.61
N LEU A 43 -9.54 4.74 3.54
CA LEU A 43 -9.18 3.40 3.07
C LEU A 43 -7.89 2.92 3.74
N LYS A 44 -7.66 1.60 3.77
CA LYS A 44 -6.47 1.02 4.41
C LYS A 44 -5.22 1.42 3.62
N TYR A 45 -4.46 2.40 4.11
CA TYR A 45 -3.27 2.92 3.43
C TYR A 45 -1.94 2.43 4.04
N ASN A 46 -1.94 1.95 5.29
CA ASN A 46 -0.72 1.50 6.00
C ASN A 46 -0.02 0.27 5.39
N MET A 47 -0.70 -0.40 4.45
CA MET A 47 -0.13 -1.51 3.69
C MET A 47 0.66 -1.04 2.45
N LEU A 48 0.50 0.21 2.02
CA LEU A 48 1.37 0.79 1.00
C LEU A 48 2.67 1.18 1.68
N ILE A 49 3.81 0.74 1.12
CA ILE A 49 5.14 1.03 1.64
C ILE A 49 6.03 1.59 0.53
N THR A 50 6.99 2.45 0.88
CA THR A 50 8.06 2.89 -0.01
C THR A 50 9.25 1.93 0.07
N HIS A 51 10.21 2.08 -0.83
CA HIS A 51 11.49 1.34 -0.77
C HIS A 51 12.24 1.58 0.55
N GLN A 52 12.22 2.80 1.09
CA GLN A 52 12.84 3.12 2.38
C GLN A 52 12.15 2.38 3.53
N GLU A 53 10.82 2.35 3.53
CA GLU A 53 10.03 1.63 4.53
C GLU A 53 10.21 0.11 4.40
N LEU A 54 10.45 -0.41 3.19
CA LEU A 54 10.79 -1.81 2.96
C LEU A 54 12.14 -2.18 3.59
N PHE A 55 13.20 -1.41 3.34
CA PHE A 55 14.52 -1.68 3.92
C PHE A 55 14.48 -1.66 5.45
N GLY A 56 13.83 -0.66 6.06
CA GLY A 56 13.67 -0.61 7.51
C GLY A 56 12.81 -1.75 8.09
N LYS A 57 12.00 -2.43 7.28
CA LYS A 57 11.26 -3.64 7.70
C LYS A 57 12.13 -4.89 7.61
N ILE A 58 12.95 -5.01 6.58
CA ILE A 58 13.87 -6.14 6.39
C ILE A 58 14.93 -6.12 7.50
N GLU A 59 15.56 -4.97 7.74
CA GLU A 59 16.58 -4.83 8.80
C GLU A 59 16.01 -5.20 10.17
N ARG A 60 14.76 -4.83 10.48
CA ARG A 60 14.09 -5.22 11.74
C ARG A 60 13.77 -6.70 11.85
N GLN A 61 13.62 -7.43 10.74
CA GLN A 61 13.41 -8.88 10.77
C GLN A 61 14.72 -9.61 11.10
N ASP A 62 15.86 -9.08 10.64
CA ASP A 62 17.18 -9.66 10.93
C ASP A 62 17.54 -9.57 12.43
N TYR A 63 17.13 -8.51 13.13
CA TYR A 63 17.36 -8.37 14.58
C TYR A 63 16.43 -9.21 15.47
N LYS A 64 15.31 -9.74 14.95
CA LYS A 64 14.37 -10.58 15.72
C LYS A 64 14.67 -12.07 15.63
N SER A 65 15.75 -12.46 14.96
CA SER A 65 16.13 -13.85 14.70
C SER A 65 17.26 -14.37 15.62
N TYR A 66 17.56 -13.67 16.72
CA TYR A 66 18.53 -14.08 17.74
C TYR A 66 17.88 -14.16 19.13
#